data_AF-A0AAD4IJP5-F1
#
_entry.id   AF-A0AAD4IJP5-F1
#
_cell.length_a   1.000
_cell.length_b   1.000
_cell.length_c   1.000
_cell.angle_alpha   90.00
_cell.angle_beta   90.00
_cell.angle_gamma   90.00
#
_symmetry.space_group_name_H-M   'P 1'
#
loop_
_entity.id
_entity.type
_entity.pdbx_description
1 polymer ?
#
loop_
_entity_poly.entity_id
_entity_poly.type
_entity_poly.pdbx_seq_one_letter_code
_entity_poly.pdbx_strand_id
1 'polypeptide(L)'
;MKITFDQTAERIRAASGTLPLSIYRTFYETSQTTCCFVNRDTHPKHRESPDLKISDENAFRSIGSFFLPTDLTREHIERQRIWNRKTNPSSYISGFDDLRHAIQRADFHYENSKRIGMRVSIARISTDGLIAATVTAQMKTTITVTTRQRALSDEICVASKVPKIRRWNTICADGHDYEWLACSFIPKSCITRVMPLEGVRLHRNPDVRIVRSIDSPDPWVFDWNTSMWRYDPRLYRTACFLSTYRGNRRKMLDAERDDKHEGPSRKCPKVINISKAKGKTTNVTPKAKRNNNPYESDFTPEGLQQADSDSGCCSVCGQHKTPFHINEEIDGPLAYLDLIMLSKATRH
;
A
#
# COMPACT_ATOMS: atom_id res chain seq x y z
N MET A 1 -15.80 -14.47 22.66
CA MET A 1 -14.67 -15.07 21.93
C MET A 1 -13.69 -15.62 22.95
N LYS A 2 -13.15 -16.84 22.78
CA LYS A 2 -12.17 -17.39 23.72
C LYS A 2 -10.78 -17.13 23.17
N ILE A 3 -9.96 -16.43 23.94
CA ILE A 3 -8.59 -16.06 23.57
C ILE A 3 -7.67 -17.10 24.22
N THR A 4 -6.78 -17.69 23.44
CA THR A 4 -6.03 -18.90 23.83
C THR A 4 -4.53 -18.76 23.63
N PHE A 5 -4.00 -17.55 23.44
CA PHE A 5 -2.60 -17.31 23.07
C PHE A 5 -1.57 -17.83 24.08
N ASP A 6 -1.94 -17.83 25.36
CA ASP A 6 -1.11 -18.32 26.46
C ASP A 6 -1.22 -19.82 26.67
N GLN A 7 -2.18 -20.49 26.02
CA GLN A 7 -2.43 -21.91 26.21
C GLN A 7 -1.33 -22.75 25.57
N THR A 8 -0.96 -23.83 26.26
CA THR A 8 0.10 -24.77 25.85
C THR A 8 -0.09 -25.27 24.41
N ALA A 9 -1.35 -25.48 23.99
CA ALA A 9 -1.66 -25.93 22.63
C ALA A 9 -1.23 -24.92 21.55
N GLU A 10 -1.38 -23.61 21.78
CA GLU A 10 -0.95 -22.59 20.82
C GLU A 10 0.57 -22.43 20.79
N ARG A 11 1.24 -22.61 21.95
CA ARG A 11 2.72 -22.67 22.01
C ARG A 11 3.28 -23.88 21.26
N ILE A 12 2.67 -25.05 21.43
CA ILE A 12 3.04 -26.27 20.68
C ILE A 12 2.77 -26.07 19.18
N ARG A 13 1.67 -25.41 18.80
CA ARG A 13 1.37 -25.10 17.40
C ARG A 13 2.39 -24.12 16.81
N ALA A 14 2.83 -23.10 17.55
CA ALA A 14 3.91 -22.23 17.10
C ALA A 14 5.20 -23.04 16.80
N ALA A 15 5.52 -24.02 17.64
CA ALA A 15 6.64 -24.94 17.40
C ALA A 15 6.41 -25.91 16.23
N SER A 16 5.18 -26.09 15.75
CA SER A 16 4.84 -27.00 14.65
C SER A 16 5.08 -26.42 13.24
N GLY A 17 5.65 -25.21 13.14
CA GLY A 17 5.97 -24.59 11.84
C GLY A 17 4.73 -24.06 11.09
N THR A 18 3.71 -23.60 11.82
CA THR A 18 2.49 -23.05 11.20
C THR A 18 2.73 -21.68 10.54
N LEU A 19 3.74 -20.93 10.98
CA LEU A 19 4.11 -19.66 10.37
C LEU A 19 4.94 -19.88 9.10
N PRO A 20 4.74 -19.08 8.04
CA PRO A 20 5.65 -19.08 6.90
C PRO A 20 7.04 -18.63 7.36
N LEU A 21 8.12 -19.15 6.79
CA LEU A 21 9.51 -18.78 7.15
C LEU A 21 9.78 -17.26 7.12
N SER A 22 9.01 -16.53 6.31
CA SER A 22 9.07 -15.07 6.27
C SER A 22 7.73 -14.50 5.85
N ILE A 23 7.47 -13.29 6.31
CA ILE A 23 6.33 -12.47 5.87
C ILE A 23 6.88 -11.28 5.08
N TYR A 24 6.18 -10.88 4.03
CA TYR A 24 6.55 -9.78 3.16
C TYR A 24 5.55 -8.64 3.32
N ARG A 25 6.05 -7.45 3.66
CA ARG A 25 5.21 -6.27 3.84
C ARG A 25 5.57 -5.21 2.82
N THR A 26 4.60 -4.86 1.99
CA THR A 26 4.66 -3.67 1.14
C THR A 26 4.43 -2.42 1.99
N PHE A 27 5.28 -1.41 1.80
CA PHE A 27 5.13 -0.11 2.44
C PHE A 27 5.60 1.02 1.51
N TYR A 28 5.14 2.23 1.80
CA TYR A 28 5.37 3.42 0.99
C TYR A 28 5.13 4.68 1.83
N GLU A 29 5.50 5.84 1.30
CA GLU A 29 5.55 7.14 2.01
C GLU A 29 4.22 7.58 2.63
N THR A 30 3.07 7.13 2.14
CA THR A 30 1.75 7.53 2.67
C THR A 30 0.96 6.32 3.19
N SER A 31 1.66 5.23 3.49
CA SER A 31 1.07 4.04 4.08
C SER A 31 0.50 4.34 5.47
N GLN A 32 -0.61 3.68 5.85
CA GLN A 32 -1.26 3.89 7.15
C GLN A 32 -0.56 3.16 8.30
N THR A 33 0.77 3.10 8.28
CA THR A 33 1.61 2.55 9.33
C THR A 33 2.85 3.38 9.45
N THR A 34 3.29 3.61 10.67
CA THR A 34 4.59 4.21 10.90
C THR A 34 5.70 3.21 10.58
N CYS A 35 6.79 3.67 9.96
CA CYS A 35 7.88 2.86 9.45
C CYS A 35 9.23 3.57 9.60
N CYS A 36 10.21 2.93 10.21
CA CYS A 36 11.56 3.52 10.37
C CYS A 36 12.36 3.56 9.06
N PHE A 37 11.88 2.90 8.00
CA PHE A 37 12.52 2.87 6.67
C PHE A 37 11.92 3.91 5.70
N VAL A 38 11.03 4.78 6.18
CA VAL A 38 10.47 5.90 5.42
C VAL A 38 11.07 7.19 5.95
N ASN A 39 11.51 8.08 5.05
CA ASN A 39 12.09 9.36 5.47
C ASN A 39 11.10 10.14 6.33
N ARG A 40 11.57 10.65 7.47
CA ARG A 40 10.79 11.38 8.47
C ARG A 40 10.01 12.53 7.86
N ASP A 41 10.57 13.22 6.87
CA ASP A 41 9.93 14.36 6.21
C ASP A 41 8.76 13.96 5.33
N THR A 42 8.79 12.74 4.80
CA THR A 42 7.73 12.16 3.96
C THR A 42 6.77 11.28 4.75
N HIS A 43 7.04 11.06 6.03
CA HIS A 43 6.33 10.10 6.85
C HIS A 43 4.91 10.62 7.18
N PRO A 44 3.87 9.77 7.10
CA PRO A 44 2.53 10.20 7.50
C PRO A 44 2.54 10.42 9.01
N LYS A 45 2.15 11.63 9.43
CA LYS A 45 2.08 11.98 10.86
C LYS A 45 0.99 11.17 11.55
N HIS A 46 1.23 10.75 12.79
CA HIS A 46 0.21 10.07 13.59
C HIS A 46 -0.96 11.03 13.88
N ARG A 47 -2.20 10.54 13.74
CA ARG A 47 -3.40 11.39 13.76
C ARG A 47 -3.60 12.09 15.11
N GLU A 48 -3.35 11.39 16.20
CA GLU A 48 -3.57 11.90 17.56
C GLU A 48 -2.31 12.51 18.18
N SER A 49 -1.14 12.26 17.58
CA SER A 49 0.15 12.67 18.15
C SER A 49 1.16 12.87 17.02
N PRO A 50 1.07 13.98 16.25
CA PRO A 50 1.84 14.17 15.02
C PRO A 50 3.36 14.01 15.17
N ASP A 51 3.88 14.27 16.37
CA ASP A 51 5.30 14.15 16.74
C ASP A 51 5.70 12.77 17.24
N LEU A 52 4.76 11.81 17.31
CA LEU A 52 5.02 10.44 17.74
C LEU A 52 5.98 9.79 16.75
N LYS A 53 7.24 9.70 17.16
CA LYS A 53 8.27 8.96 16.46
C LYS A 53 8.07 7.47 16.74
N ILE A 54 8.30 6.66 15.71
CA ILE A 54 8.51 5.24 15.92
C ILE A 54 9.76 5.08 16.80
N SER A 55 9.71 4.17 17.79
CA SER A 55 10.93 3.83 18.55
C SER A 55 11.96 3.24 17.60
N ASP A 56 13.25 3.51 17.82
CA ASP A 56 14.35 3.00 16.97
C ASP A 56 14.41 1.46 16.93
N GLU A 57 13.82 0.80 17.92
CA GLU A 57 13.69 -0.65 18.02
C GLU A 57 12.56 -1.23 17.17
N ASN A 58 11.65 -0.39 16.67
CA ASN A 58 10.47 -0.82 15.91
C ASN A 58 10.65 -0.50 14.42
N ALA A 59 10.50 -1.51 13.58
CA ALA A 59 10.46 -1.33 12.14
C ALA A 59 9.13 -0.78 11.65
N PHE A 60 8.04 -1.34 12.17
CA PHE A 60 6.68 -0.93 11.84
C PHE A 60 5.86 -0.77 13.10
N ARG A 61 4.96 0.22 13.10
CA ARG A 61 3.95 0.39 14.14
C ARG A 61 2.64 0.84 13.51
N SER A 62 1.55 0.18 13.89
CA SER A 62 0.19 0.54 13.49
C SER A 62 -0.15 1.95 14.00
N ILE A 63 -0.95 2.70 13.24
CA ILE A 63 -1.38 4.03 13.70
C ILE A 63 -2.37 3.89 14.87
N GLY A 64 -3.22 2.85 14.86
CA GLY A 64 -4.10 2.56 15.99
C GLY A 64 -3.35 1.80 17.09
N SER A 65 -3.68 2.08 18.34
CA SER A 65 -3.32 1.23 19.47
C SER A 65 -4.10 -0.07 19.40
N PHE A 66 -3.42 -1.20 19.62
CA PHE A 66 -4.07 -2.52 19.64
C PHE A 66 -4.51 -2.85 21.07
N PHE A 67 -5.79 -3.13 21.24
CA PHE A 67 -6.37 -3.60 22.49
C PHE A 67 -7.15 -4.90 22.24
N LEU A 68 -6.70 -5.97 22.87
CA LEU A 68 -7.11 -7.33 22.57
C LEU A 68 -8.63 -7.57 22.68
N PRO A 69 -9.35 -7.07 23.71
CA PRO A 69 -10.82 -7.19 23.79
C PRO A 69 -11.60 -6.47 22.69
N THR A 70 -11.06 -5.37 22.12
CA THR A 70 -11.77 -4.54 21.14
C THR A 70 -11.38 -4.88 19.70
N ASP A 71 -10.08 -5.09 19.47
CA ASP A 71 -9.54 -5.27 18.13
C ASP A 71 -9.63 -6.69 17.64
N LEU A 72 -9.51 -7.67 18.53
CA LEU A 72 -9.60 -9.08 18.18
C LEU A 72 -11.08 -9.50 18.05
N THR A 73 -11.84 -8.76 17.26
CA THR A 73 -13.22 -9.01 16.89
C THR A 73 -13.30 -9.27 15.39
N ARG A 74 -14.30 -10.03 14.95
CA ARG A 74 -14.50 -10.32 13.53
C ARG A 74 -14.64 -9.03 12.74
N GLU A 75 -15.42 -8.10 13.27
CA GLU A 75 -15.75 -6.82 12.68
C GLU A 75 -14.48 -5.98 12.46
N HIS A 76 -13.56 -5.93 13.42
CA HIS A 76 -12.30 -5.20 13.28
C HIS A 76 -11.33 -5.89 12.29
N ILE A 77 -11.23 -7.21 12.31
CA ILE A 77 -10.37 -7.97 11.38
C ILE A 77 -10.88 -7.82 9.94
N GLU A 78 -12.18 -7.97 9.70
CA GLU A 78 -12.78 -7.80 8.36
C GLU A 78 -12.64 -6.35 7.88
N ARG A 79 -12.80 -5.37 8.78
CA ARG A 79 -12.58 -3.95 8.45
C ARG A 79 -11.16 -3.67 7.97
N GLN A 80 -10.15 -4.31 8.56
CA GLN A 80 -8.75 -4.15 8.11
C GLN A 80 -8.55 -4.63 6.67
N ARG A 81 -9.20 -5.73 6.29
CA ARG A 81 -9.08 -6.36 4.97
C ARG A 81 -9.80 -5.56 3.88
N ILE A 82 -10.91 -4.91 4.22
CA ILE A 82 -11.67 -4.07 3.28
C ILE A 82 -11.02 -2.68 3.17
N TRP A 83 -10.32 -2.45 2.06
CA TRP A 83 -9.53 -1.23 1.81
C TRP A 83 -10.28 0.09 2.09
N ASN A 84 -11.53 0.20 1.64
CA ASN A 84 -12.32 1.44 1.73
C ASN A 84 -12.99 1.67 3.10
N ARG A 85 -12.78 0.79 4.09
CA ARG A 85 -13.42 0.89 5.42
C ARG A 85 -12.45 1.30 6.55
N LYS A 86 -11.28 1.82 6.21
CA LYS A 86 -10.27 2.30 7.16
C LYS A 86 -10.56 3.72 7.66
N THR A 87 -11.78 3.96 8.16
CA THR A 87 -12.21 5.27 8.71
C THR A 87 -11.53 5.60 10.04
N ASN A 88 -11.26 4.57 10.85
CA ASN A 88 -10.43 4.65 12.05
C ASN A 88 -9.05 4.05 11.78
N PRO A 89 -7.97 4.61 12.36
CA PRO A 89 -6.63 4.07 12.18
C PRO A 89 -6.63 2.59 12.56
N SER A 90 -6.01 1.78 11.72
CA SER A 90 -5.92 0.35 11.98
C SER A 90 -4.91 0.07 13.08
N SER A 91 -5.25 -0.87 13.96
CA SER A 91 -4.40 -1.48 14.98
C SER A 91 -3.57 -2.67 14.43
N TYR A 92 -3.71 -2.95 13.13
CA TYR A 92 -3.08 -4.08 12.46
C TYR A 92 -2.05 -3.65 11.41
N ILE A 93 -1.03 -4.49 11.26
CA ILE A 93 0.01 -4.37 10.24
C ILE A 93 -0.12 -5.59 9.32
N SER A 94 -0.60 -5.38 8.09
CA SER A 94 -0.72 -6.45 7.09
C SER A 94 0.63 -6.90 6.52
N GLY A 95 0.79 -8.19 6.27
CA GLY A 95 1.90 -8.77 5.52
C GLY A 95 1.43 -9.99 4.72
N PHE A 96 2.27 -10.49 3.83
CA PHE A 96 1.94 -11.60 2.93
C PHE A 96 2.91 -12.76 3.14
N ASP A 97 2.46 -14.00 3.02
CA ASP A 97 3.32 -15.19 3.14
C ASP A 97 4.22 -15.44 1.92
N ASP A 98 3.86 -14.91 0.75
CA ASP A 98 4.61 -15.05 -0.50
C ASP A 98 5.01 -13.66 -1.05
N LEU A 99 6.25 -13.58 -1.55
CA LEU A 99 6.81 -12.36 -2.13
C LEU A 99 6.01 -11.87 -3.35
N ARG A 100 5.41 -12.77 -4.14
CA ARG A 100 4.60 -12.43 -5.32
C ARG A 100 3.36 -11.62 -4.93
N HIS A 101 2.70 -11.99 -3.83
CA HIS A 101 1.55 -11.23 -3.33
C HIS A 101 1.95 -9.82 -2.87
N ALA A 102 3.13 -9.70 -2.23
CA ALA A 102 3.68 -8.39 -1.85
C ALA A 102 4.06 -7.54 -3.07
N ILE A 103 4.59 -8.15 -4.14
CA ILE A 103 4.89 -7.47 -5.41
C ILE A 103 3.60 -6.99 -6.07
N GLN A 104 2.59 -7.84 -6.23
CA GLN A 104 1.29 -7.44 -6.79
C GLN A 104 0.68 -6.28 -6.01
N ARG A 105 0.82 -6.29 -4.67
CA ARG A 105 0.38 -5.18 -3.82
C ARG A 105 1.21 -3.91 -4.06
N ALA A 106 2.51 -4.04 -4.24
CA ALA A 106 3.43 -2.94 -4.52
C ALA A 106 3.12 -2.30 -5.87
N ASP A 107 2.95 -3.10 -6.91
CA ASP A 107 2.58 -2.67 -8.27
C ASP A 107 1.21 -1.96 -8.26
N PHE A 108 0.24 -2.49 -7.53
CA PHE A 108 -1.05 -1.80 -7.34
C PHE A 108 -0.87 -0.40 -6.71
N HIS A 109 0.00 -0.27 -5.71
CA HIS A 109 0.28 1.03 -5.08
C HIS A 109 1.03 1.99 -5.99
N TYR A 110 1.91 1.46 -6.84
CA TYR A 110 2.71 2.23 -7.77
C TYR A 110 1.88 2.74 -8.95
N GLU A 111 1.04 1.88 -9.55
CA GLU A 111 0.38 2.18 -10.82
C GLU A 111 -1.10 2.57 -10.69
N ASN A 112 -1.82 1.91 -9.77
CA ASN A 112 -3.30 1.88 -9.81
C ASN A 112 -3.96 2.60 -8.63
N SER A 113 -3.21 2.94 -7.59
CA SER A 113 -3.79 3.56 -6.40
C SER A 113 -4.08 5.04 -6.63
N LYS A 114 -5.23 5.51 -6.11
CA LYS A 114 -5.54 6.95 -6.02
C LYS A 114 -4.51 7.74 -5.22
N ARG A 115 -3.78 7.05 -4.33
CA ARG A 115 -2.63 7.58 -3.60
C ARG A 115 -1.40 6.87 -4.16
N ILE A 116 -0.92 7.35 -5.29
CA ILE A 116 0.25 6.78 -5.98
C ILE A 116 1.41 6.80 -4.98
N GLY A 117 1.87 5.62 -4.56
CA GLY A 117 3.11 5.49 -3.82
C GLY A 117 4.24 5.58 -4.81
N MET A 118 5.07 6.61 -4.74
CA MET A 118 6.24 6.74 -5.61
C MET A 118 7.44 6.01 -5.01
N ARG A 119 7.55 5.98 -3.68
CA ARG A 119 8.68 5.39 -2.94
C ARG A 119 8.25 4.08 -2.30
N VAL A 120 7.92 3.11 -3.14
CA VAL A 120 7.43 1.79 -2.70
C VAL A 120 8.61 0.86 -2.39
N SER A 121 8.49 0.14 -1.28
CA SER A 121 9.46 -0.87 -0.86
C SER A 121 8.74 -2.08 -0.27
N ILE A 122 9.43 -3.22 -0.25
CA ILE A 122 8.96 -4.45 0.39
C ILE A 122 9.96 -4.84 1.47
N ALA A 123 9.49 -4.96 2.71
CA ALA A 123 10.28 -5.53 3.80
C ALA A 123 10.05 -7.04 3.88
N ARG A 124 11.12 -7.81 4.03
CA ARG A 124 11.09 -9.21 4.43
C ARG A 124 11.25 -9.29 5.94
N ILE A 125 10.28 -9.91 6.60
CA ILE A 125 10.17 -10.04 8.04
C ILE A 125 10.39 -11.52 8.36
N SER A 126 11.41 -11.83 9.17
CA SER A 126 11.56 -13.17 9.74
C SER A 126 10.44 -13.41 10.74
N THR A 127 9.90 -14.63 10.74
CA THR A 127 8.94 -15.10 11.73
C THR A 127 9.59 -15.83 12.88
N ASP A 128 10.92 -15.91 12.92
CA ASP A 128 11.65 -16.59 13.98
C ASP A 128 11.33 -15.95 15.33
N GLY A 129 10.88 -16.78 16.29
CA GLY A 129 10.45 -16.32 17.61
C GLY A 129 9.06 -15.65 17.65
N LEU A 130 8.35 -15.52 16.52
CA LEU A 130 6.97 -15.07 16.51
C LEU A 130 6.01 -16.22 16.85
N ILE A 131 4.88 -15.88 17.46
CA ILE A 131 3.82 -16.84 17.83
C ILE A 131 2.58 -16.53 17.00
N ALA A 132 2.12 -17.53 16.25
CA ALA A 132 0.86 -17.41 15.51
C ALA A 132 -0.31 -17.28 16.49
N ALA A 133 -1.09 -16.22 16.32
CA ALA A 133 -2.32 -16.01 17.05
C ALA A 133 -3.48 -16.72 16.34
N THR A 134 -3.95 -17.87 16.86
CA THR A 134 -5.18 -18.49 16.35
C THR A 134 -6.40 -17.85 16.98
N VAL A 135 -7.25 -17.23 16.17
CA VAL A 135 -8.53 -16.73 16.64
C VAL A 135 -9.64 -17.74 16.34
N THR A 136 -10.18 -18.35 17.40
CA THR A 136 -11.36 -19.22 17.27
C THR A 136 -12.62 -18.46 17.66
N ALA A 137 -13.59 -18.42 16.76
CA ALA A 137 -14.92 -17.87 17.02
C ALA A 137 -15.98 -18.97 16.87
N GLN A 138 -16.89 -19.06 17.84
CA GLN A 138 -18.13 -19.82 17.68
C GLN A 138 -19.14 -18.91 16.97
N MET A 139 -19.51 -19.27 15.74
CA MET A 139 -20.46 -18.49 14.95
C MET A 139 -21.86 -19.12 15.05
N LYS A 140 -22.85 -18.33 15.47
CA LYS A 140 -24.27 -18.68 15.40
C LYS A 140 -24.86 -17.97 14.18
N THR A 141 -25.18 -18.72 13.13
CA THR A 141 -25.89 -18.17 11.96
C THR A 141 -27.38 -18.35 12.14
N THR A 142 -28.12 -17.23 12.22
CA THR A 142 -29.59 -17.24 12.13
C THR A 142 -29.98 -17.00 10.68
N ILE A 143 -30.65 -17.95 10.05
CA ILE A 143 -31.18 -17.82 8.69
C ILE A 143 -32.68 -17.56 8.82
N THR A 144 -33.11 -16.33 8.53
CA THR A 144 -34.55 -16.00 8.44
C THR A 144 -35.02 -16.34 7.03
N VAL A 145 -35.87 -17.35 6.90
CA VAL A 145 -36.48 -17.73 5.62
C VAL A 145 -37.90 -17.17 5.58
N THR A 146 -38.11 -16.12 4.80
CA THR A 146 -39.46 -15.60 4.53
C THR A 146 -40.01 -16.30 3.29
N THR A 147 -40.93 -17.24 3.50
CA THR A 147 -41.59 -17.94 2.39
C THR A 147 -42.90 -17.21 2.08
N ARG A 148 -43.04 -16.63 0.88
CA ARG A 148 -44.34 -16.11 0.43
C ARG A 148 -45.17 -17.28 -0.10
N GLN A 149 -46.15 -17.75 0.67
CA GLN A 149 -47.16 -18.66 0.14
C GLN A 149 -48.11 -17.88 -0.76
N ARG A 150 -48.24 -18.30 -2.03
CA ARG A 150 -49.24 -17.79 -2.96
C ARG A 150 -50.56 -18.55 -2.74
N ALA A 151 -51.27 -18.27 -1.65
CA ALA A 151 -52.72 -18.45 -1.54
C ALA A 151 -53.20 -18.05 -0.14
N LEU A 152 -54.06 -17.03 -0.09
CA LEU A 152 -55.06 -16.72 0.96
C LEU A 152 -54.59 -16.79 2.43
N SER A 153 -54.43 -15.61 3.02
CA SER A 153 -54.00 -15.25 4.39
C SER A 153 -52.48 -15.18 4.62
N ASP A 154 -52.01 -14.00 5.01
CA ASP A 154 -50.61 -13.66 5.28
C ASP A 154 -50.16 -14.28 6.61
N GLU A 155 -49.99 -15.61 6.66
CA GLU A 155 -49.30 -16.23 7.78
C GLU A 155 -47.77 -16.17 7.60
N ILE A 156 -47.11 -15.44 8.48
CA ILE A 156 -45.64 -15.39 8.55
C ILE A 156 -45.15 -16.57 9.39
N CYS A 157 -44.77 -17.67 8.77
CA CYS A 157 -44.04 -18.73 9.46
C CYS A 157 -42.55 -18.38 9.60
N VAL A 158 -42.09 -18.14 10.83
CA VAL A 158 -40.66 -17.98 11.14
C VAL A 158 -40.06 -19.36 11.44
N ALA A 159 -39.45 -20.00 10.44
CA ALA A 159 -38.66 -21.20 10.66
C ALA A 159 -37.26 -20.83 11.17
N SER A 160 -36.87 -21.34 12.34
CA SER A 160 -35.49 -21.22 12.84
C SER A 160 -34.75 -22.54 12.64
N LYS A 161 -33.68 -22.52 11.83
CA LYS A 161 -32.78 -23.68 11.70
C LYS A 161 -31.76 -23.68 12.85
N VAL A 162 -31.53 -24.85 13.44
CA VAL A 162 -30.46 -25.07 14.42
C VAL A 162 -29.12 -24.70 13.77
N PRO A 163 -28.27 -23.89 14.43
CA PRO A 163 -27.06 -23.39 13.81
C PRO A 163 -26.08 -24.53 13.54
N LYS A 164 -25.68 -24.70 12.27
CA LYS A 164 -24.47 -25.46 11.95
C LYS A 164 -23.27 -24.66 12.46
N ILE A 165 -22.60 -25.16 13.50
CA ILE A 165 -21.33 -24.63 13.96
C ILE A 165 -20.32 -24.86 12.83
N ARG A 166 -20.08 -23.83 12.01
CA ARG A 166 -18.94 -23.83 11.08
C ARG A 166 -17.71 -23.38 11.88
N ARG A 167 -16.73 -24.27 12.03
CA ARG A 167 -15.39 -23.87 12.44
C ARG A 167 -14.75 -23.12 11.28
N TRP A 168 -14.60 -21.81 11.44
CA TRP A 168 -13.70 -21.05 10.58
C TRP A 168 -12.30 -21.28 11.13
N ASN A 169 -11.46 -22.01 10.38
CA ASN A 169 -10.07 -22.25 10.78
C ASN A 169 -9.23 -20.97 10.65
N THR A 170 -9.72 -20.00 9.89
CA THR A 170 -9.10 -18.70 9.69
C THR A 170 -10.20 -17.65 9.61
N ILE A 171 -10.07 -16.55 10.35
CA ILE A 171 -10.85 -15.32 10.12
C ILE A 171 -10.24 -14.61 8.90
N CYS A 172 -10.17 -15.35 7.79
CA CYS A 172 -9.77 -14.80 6.51
C CYS A 172 -11.05 -14.53 5.71
N ALA A 173 -11.17 -13.30 5.22
CA ALA A 173 -12.12 -13.04 4.14
C ALA A 173 -11.74 -13.92 2.94
N ASP A 174 -12.73 -14.42 2.21
CA ASP A 174 -12.50 -15.26 1.02
C ASP A 174 -11.51 -14.55 0.07
N GLY A 175 -10.45 -15.26 -0.34
CA GLY A 175 -9.39 -14.71 -1.20
C GLY A 175 -8.31 -13.88 -0.49
N HIS A 176 -8.19 -13.97 0.84
CA HIS A 176 -7.12 -13.35 1.63
C HIS A 176 -6.46 -14.36 2.59
N ASP A 177 -6.35 -15.61 2.16
CA ASP A 177 -5.64 -16.69 2.86
C ASP A 177 -4.13 -16.46 2.95
N TYR A 178 -3.57 -15.70 2.01
CA TYR A 178 -2.16 -15.31 1.95
C TYR A 178 -1.79 -14.09 2.81
N GLU A 179 -2.75 -13.43 3.46
CA GLU A 179 -2.53 -12.21 4.26
C GLU A 179 -2.49 -12.49 5.76
N TRP A 180 -1.39 -12.09 6.39
CA TRP A 180 -1.13 -12.16 7.83
C TRP A 180 -1.24 -10.78 8.47
N LEU A 181 -1.73 -10.72 9.72
CA LEU A 181 -1.88 -9.49 10.48
C LEU A 181 -1.02 -9.52 11.74
N ALA A 182 -0.04 -8.62 11.84
CA ALA A 182 0.66 -8.37 13.08
C ALA A 182 -0.09 -7.32 13.92
N CYS A 183 -0.10 -7.50 15.23
CA CYS A 183 -0.79 -6.62 16.18
C CYS A 183 0.19 -5.56 16.70
N SER A 184 -0.20 -4.29 16.65
CA SER A 184 0.57 -3.14 17.17
C SER A 184 1.90 -2.83 16.46
N PHE A 185 2.94 -3.64 16.60
CA PHE A 185 4.27 -3.31 16.07
C PHE A 185 5.05 -4.55 15.59
N ILE A 186 6.07 -4.30 14.76
CA ILE A 186 7.04 -5.30 14.31
C ILE A 186 8.43 -4.79 14.70
N PRO A 187 9.19 -5.54 15.52
CA PRO A 187 10.56 -5.18 15.89
C PRO A 187 11.48 -5.06 14.68
N LYS A 188 12.45 -4.15 14.75
CA LYS A 188 13.46 -3.95 13.72
C LYS A 188 14.37 -5.18 13.57
N SER A 189 14.61 -5.91 14.65
CA SER A 189 15.35 -7.18 14.66
C SER A 189 14.71 -8.28 13.80
N CYS A 190 13.40 -8.20 13.55
CA CYS A 190 12.71 -9.15 12.68
C CYS A 190 12.90 -8.81 11.19
N ILE A 191 13.40 -7.62 10.85
CA ILE A 191 13.57 -7.22 9.45
C ILE A 191 14.88 -7.77 8.92
N THR A 192 14.78 -8.73 8.01
CA THR A 192 15.95 -9.36 7.38
C THR A 192 16.38 -8.61 6.13
N ARG A 193 15.46 -7.89 5.49
CA ARG A 193 15.75 -7.15 4.25
C ARG A 193 14.70 -6.10 3.94
N VAL A 194 15.12 -5.00 3.29
CA VAL A 194 14.24 -4.04 2.61
C VAL A 194 14.63 -4.01 1.13
N MET A 195 13.63 -4.09 0.26
CA MET A 195 13.79 -4.19 -1.19
C MET A 195 13.02 -3.05 -1.87
N PRO A 196 13.70 -2.08 -2.52
CA PRO A 196 13.00 -0.99 -3.21
C PRO A 196 12.39 -1.48 -4.52
N LEU A 197 11.18 -0.99 -4.82
CA LEU A 197 10.55 -1.12 -6.12
C LEU A 197 10.81 0.17 -6.90
N GLU A 198 11.60 0.09 -7.98
CA GLU A 198 11.93 1.27 -8.78
C GLU A 198 10.77 1.71 -9.70
N GLY A 199 9.72 0.90 -9.80
CA GLY A 199 8.52 1.10 -10.61
C GLY A 199 8.20 -0.11 -11.49
N VAL A 200 9.23 -0.73 -12.08
CA VAL A 200 9.08 -1.94 -12.90
C VAL A 200 9.83 -3.15 -12.36
N ARG A 201 10.81 -2.92 -11.48
CA ARG A 201 11.71 -3.94 -10.98
C ARG A 201 11.87 -3.82 -9.47
N LEU A 202 11.66 -4.94 -8.78
CA LEU A 202 12.02 -5.07 -7.38
C LEU A 202 13.51 -5.41 -7.26
N HIS A 203 14.27 -4.56 -6.58
CA HIS A 203 15.68 -4.81 -6.33
C HIS A 203 15.85 -5.61 -5.04
N ARG A 204 16.21 -6.89 -5.18
CA ARG A 204 16.33 -7.81 -4.04
C ARG A 204 17.68 -7.71 -3.32
N ASN A 205 18.71 -7.21 -3.98
CA ASN A 205 20.05 -7.05 -3.44
C ASN A 205 20.59 -5.68 -3.87
N PRO A 206 21.58 -5.13 -3.14
CA PRO A 206 22.35 -3.99 -3.63
C PRO A 206 22.90 -4.29 -5.03
N ASP A 207 22.70 -3.33 -5.94
CA ASP A 207 23.20 -3.35 -7.31
C ASP A 207 24.26 -2.24 -7.42
N VAL A 208 25.18 -2.34 -8.38
CA VAL A 208 26.15 -1.29 -8.73
C VAL A 208 25.42 -0.04 -9.21
N ARG A 209 24.22 -0.22 -9.78
CA ARG A 209 23.37 0.87 -10.26
C ARG A 209 22.63 1.57 -9.11
N ILE A 210 22.60 2.90 -9.17
CA ILE A 210 21.73 3.74 -8.33
C ILE A 210 20.26 3.43 -8.63
N VAL A 211 19.53 2.96 -7.62
CA VAL A 211 18.09 2.70 -7.71
C VAL A 211 17.33 4.01 -7.52
N ARG A 212 16.45 4.36 -8.48
CA ARG A 212 15.67 5.60 -8.49
C ARG A 212 14.18 5.31 -8.56
N SER A 213 13.35 6.16 -7.98
CA SER A 213 11.91 6.07 -8.17
C SER A 213 11.53 6.62 -9.55
N ILE A 214 11.21 5.74 -10.50
CA ILE A 214 10.98 6.07 -11.92
C ILE A 214 9.90 7.13 -12.14
N ASP A 215 8.80 7.05 -11.40
CA ASP A 215 7.64 7.92 -11.57
C ASP A 215 7.62 9.09 -10.58
N SER A 216 8.68 9.25 -9.77
CA SER A 216 8.80 10.45 -8.93
C SER A 216 9.33 11.61 -9.78
N PRO A 217 8.71 12.79 -9.73
CA PRO A 217 9.25 13.98 -10.38
C PRO A 217 10.57 14.43 -9.74
N ASP A 218 10.74 14.11 -8.46
CA ASP A 218 11.89 14.45 -7.65
C ASP A 218 12.98 13.37 -7.72
N PRO A 219 14.27 13.74 -7.60
CA PRO A 219 15.39 12.81 -7.65
C PRO A 219 15.53 11.96 -6.36
N TRP A 220 14.61 11.03 -6.14
CA TRP A 220 14.69 10.07 -5.04
C TRP A 220 15.56 8.86 -5.40
N VAL A 221 16.56 8.59 -4.57
CA VAL A 221 17.46 7.44 -4.65
C VAL A 221 17.27 6.53 -3.45
N PHE A 222 17.40 5.22 -3.64
CA PHE A 222 17.39 4.29 -2.51
C PHE A 222 18.80 4.14 -1.92
N ASP A 223 18.94 4.47 -0.64
CA ASP A 223 20.16 4.29 0.14
C ASP A 223 20.12 2.93 0.84
N TRP A 224 20.96 1.99 0.37
CA TRP A 224 21.04 0.63 0.90
C TRP A 224 21.55 0.55 2.35
N ASN A 225 22.37 1.52 2.79
CA ASN A 225 22.92 1.51 4.14
C ASN A 225 21.84 1.82 5.19
N THR A 226 20.98 2.78 4.87
CA THR A 226 19.84 3.14 5.73
C THR A 226 18.57 2.33 5.40
N SER A 227 18.55 1.66 4.24
CA SER A 227 17.36 1.00 3.68
C SER A 227 16.19 1.96 3.45
N MET A 228 16.48 3.19 3.01
CA MET A 228 15.51 4.28 2.87
C MET A 228 15.59 4.95 1.50
N TRP A 229 14.47 5.48 1.04
CA TRP A 229 14.46 6.45 -0.05
C TRP A 229 14.95 7.82 0.48
N ARG A 230 15.97 8.39 -0.17
CA ARG A 230 16.56 9.68 0.15
C ARG A 230 16.48 10.61 -1.05
N TYR A 231 16.25 11.88 -0.76
CA TYR A 231 16.25 12.93 -1.76
C TYR A 231 17.69 13.31 -2.07
N ASP A 232 18.07 13.33 -3.35
CA ASP A 232 19.40 13.75 -3.80
C ASP A 232 19.28 14.92 -4.80
N PRO A 233 19.43 16.18 -4.35
CA PRO A 233 19.27 17.35 -5.21
C PRO A 233 20.27 17.39 -6.37
N ARG A 234 21.43 16.73 -6.22
CA ARG A 234 22.47 16.72 -7.26
C ARG A 234 22.02 16.01 -8.53
N LEU A 235 21.06 15.10 -8.40
CA LEU A 235 20.48 14.36 -9.51
C LEU A 235 19.28 15.08 -10.17
N TYR A 236 18.92 16.28 -9.70
CA TYR A 236 17.79 17.05 -10.24
C TYR A 236 17.93 17.34 -11.73
N ARG A 237 19.13 17.75 -12.18
CA ARG A 237 19.40 17.99 -13.62
C ARG A 237 19.14 16.73 -14.45
N THR A 238 19.50 15.56 -13.94
CA THR A 238 19.22 14.27 -14.61
C THR A 238 17.74 13.91 -14.56
N ALA A 239 17.04 14.21 -13.46
CA ALA A 239 15.60 13.96 -13.33
C ALA A 239 14.79 14.82 -14.31
N CYS A 240 15.09 16.12 -14.42
CA CYS A 240 14.48 17.01 -15.42
C CYS A 240 14.72 16.51 -16.84
N PHE A 241 15.93 16.06 -17.15
CA PHE A 241 16.21 15.46 -18.46
C PHE A 241 15.33 14.22 -18.69
N LEU A 242 15.31 13.26 -17.75
CA LEU A 242 14.54 12.04 -17.91
C LEU A 242 13.03 12.28 -18.03
N SER A 243 12.46 13.27 -17.34
CA SER A 243 11.02 13.59 -17.43
C SER A 243 10.65 14.15 -18.80
N THR A 244 11.46 15.06 -19.34
CA THR A 244 11.27 15.61 -20.70
C THR A 244 11.33 14.53 -21.77
N TYR A 245 12.25 13.56 -21.66
CA TYR A 245 12.43 12.53 -22.69
C TYR A 245 11.57 11.26 -22.48
N ARG A 246 11.17 10.90 -21.25
CA ARG A 246 10.29 9.73 -21.01
C ARG A 246 8.82 9.99 -21.33
N GLY A 247 8.36 11.24 -21.26
CA GLY A 247 6.98 11.61 -21.60
C GLY A 247 6.54 11.16 -23.00
N ASN A 248 7.50 10.96 -23.92
CA ASN A 248 7.22 10.50 -25.29
C ASN A 248 7.03 8.98 -25.42
N ARG A 249 7.59 8.14 -24.53
CA ARG A 249 7.47 6.67 -24.69
C ARG A 249 6.10 6.11 -24.30
N ARG A 250 5.39 6.72 -23.34
CA ARG A 250 4.02 6.28 -22.99
C ARG A 250 2.99 6.72 -24.04
N LYS A 251 3.16 7.90 -24.64
CA LYS A 251 2.27 8.37 -25.73
C LYS A 251 2.39 7.54 -27.02
N MET A 252 3.57 7.02 -27.36
CA MET A 252 3.71 6.19 -28.57
C MET A 252 3.02 4.83 -28.45
N LEU A 253 3.02 4.18 -27.28
CA LEU A 253 2.38 2.87 -27.12
C LEU A 253 0.84 2.92 -27.19
N ASP A 254 0.25 4.04 -26.77
CA ASP A 254 -1.21 4.24 -26.90
C ASP A 254 -1.59 4.70 -28.31
N ALA A 255 -0.77 5.52 -28.98
CA ALA A 255 -1.03 5.98 -30.34
C ALA A 255 -0.83 4.87 -31.41
N GLU A 256 0.11 3.95 -31.21
CA GLU A 256 0.33 2.81 -32.13
C GLU A 256 -0.72 1.69 -31.96
N ARG A 257 -1.59 1.77 -30.96
CA ARG A 257 -2.68 0.79 -30.74
C ARG A 257 -3.98 1.13 -31.47
N ASP A 258 -4.17 2.37 -31.90
CA ASP A 258 -5.40 2.82 -32.54
C ASP A 258 -5.42 2.64 -34.07
N ASP A 259 -4.32 2.21 -34.69
CA ASP A 259 -4.19 2.26 -36.16
C ASP A 259 -4.03 0.90 -36.86
N LYS A 260 -4.45 -0.22 -36.23
CA LYS A 260 -4.44 -1.54 -36.88
C LYS A 260 -5.78 -2.26 -36.81
N HIS A 261 -6.53 -2.12 -37.91
CA HIS A 261 -7.55 -3.01 -38.45
C HIS A 261 -8.83 -3.23 -37.62
N GLU A 262 -9.86 -2.44 -37.93
CA GLU A 262 -11.25 -2.92 -37.90
C GLU A 262 -11.42 -4.08 -38.90
N GLY A 263 -11.13 -5.29 -38.44
CA GLY A 263 -11.59 -6.51 -39.11
C GLY A 263 -13.09 -6.72 -38.90
N PRO A 264 -13.80 -7.38 -39.83
CA PRO A 264 -15.24 -7.57 -39.72
C PRO A 264 -15.60 -8.35 -38.46
N SER A 265 -16.46 -7.73 -37.65
CA SER A 265 -16.98 -8.27 -36.40
C SER A 265 -17.61 -9.66 -36.63
N ARG A 266 -16.97 -10.68 -36.04
CA ARG A 266 -17.57 -12.01 -35.96
C ARG A 266 -18.80 -11.93 -35.06
N LYS A 267 -19.97 -12.14 -35.66
CA LYS A 267 -21.25 -12.25 -34.96
C LYS A 267 -21.17 -13.42 -33.97
N CYS A 268 -21.12 -13.13 -32.67
CA CYS A 268 -21.37 -14.13 -31.63
C CYS A 268 -22.78 -14.71 -31.81
N PRO A 269 -22.96 -16.04 -31.72
CA PRO A 269 -24.29 -16.65 -31.75
C PRO A 269 -25.15 -16.11 -30.61
N LYS A 270 -26.34 -15.60 -30.95
CA LYS A 270 -27.37 -15.19 -29.99
C LYS A 270 -27.79 -16.42 -29.17
N VAL A 271 -27.39 -16.46 -27.91
CA VAL A 271 -28.06 -17.29 -26.91
C VAL A 271 -29.42 -16.67 -26.65
N ILE A 272 -30.47 -17.38 -27.07
CA ILE A 272 -31.87 -17.02 -26.82
C ILE A 272 -32.14 -17.30 -25.34
N ASN A 273 -32.08 -16.26 -24.50
CA ASN A 273 -32.68 -16.31 -23.17
C ASN A 273 -34.15 -15.90 -23.29
N ILE A 274 -35.01 -16.88 -23.05
CA ILE A 274 -36.46 -16.72 -22.93
C ILE A 274 -36.75 -15.73 -21.80
N SER A 275 -37.39 -14.64 -22.18
CA SER A 275 -37.84 -13.55 -21.31
C SER A 275 -38.90 -14.01 -20.29
N LYS A 276 -38.74 -13.58 -19.03
CA LYS A 276 -39.87 -13.30 -18.14
C LYS A 276 -39.72 -11.92 -17.48
N ALA A 277 -40.49 -11.00 -18.04
CA ALA A 277 -41.27 -9.92 -17.42
C ALA A 277 -40.66 -9.01 -16.33
N LYS A 278 -40.47 -7.75 -16.76
CA LYS A 278 -40.93 -6.48 -16.16
C LYS A 278 -40.70 -6.26 -14.65
N GLY A 279 -39.56 -5.65 -14.33
CA GLY A 279 -39.41 -4.70 -13.23
C GLY A 279 -38.78 -3.42 -13.77
N LYS A 280 -39.50 -2.30 -13.68
CA LYS A 280 -39.06 -0.97 -14.14
C LYS A 280 -38.07 -0.43 -13.11
N THR A 281 -36.78 -0.44 -13.41
CA THR A 281 -35.74 0.20 -12.57
C THR A 281 -35.21 1.42 -13.33
N THR A 282 -35.47 2.61 -12.80
CA THR A 282 -34.86 3.85 -13.25
C THR A 282 -33.36 3.80 -12.91
N ASN A 283 -32.52 3.71 -13.94
CA ASN A 283 -31.08 3.95 -13.81
C ASN A 283 -30.85 5.44 -13.56
N VAL A 284 -30.87 5.84 -12.29
CA VAL A 284 -30.20 7.07 -11.87
C VAL A 284 -28.74 6.69 -11.63
N THR A 285 -27.89 7.00 -12.60
CA THR A 285 -26.44 6.96 -12.43
C THR A 285 -26.08 7.93 -11.30
N PRO A 286 -25.50 7.49 -10.18
CA PRO A 286 -25.00 8.43 -9.20
C PRO A 286 -23.78 9.11 -9.82
N LYS A 287 -23.93 10.38 -10.20
CA LYS A 287 -22.79 11.26 -10.47
C LYS A 287 -21.90 11.21 -9.24
N ALA A 288 -20.68 10.68 -9.41
CA ALA A 288 -19.65 10.75 -8.40
C ALA A 288 -19.40 12.24 -8.11
N LYS A 289 -19.92 12.72 -6.98
CA LYS A 289 -19.52 14.01 -6.43
C LYS A 289 -18.03 13.90 -6.13
N ARG A 290 -17.23 14.73 -6.82
CA ARG A 290 -15.88 15.07 -6.39
C ARG A 290 -16.01 15.50 -4.93
N ASN A 291 -15.38 14.75 -4.03
CA ASN A 291 -15.37 15.11 -2.63
C ASN A 291 -14.35 16.24 -2.48
N ASN A 292 -14.83 17.36 -1.95
CA ASN A 292 -14.04 18.55 -1.67
C ASN A 292 -12.95 18.18 -0.67
N ASN A 293 -11.72 18.51 -1.03
CA ASN A 293 -10.58 18.55 -0.13
C ASN A 293 -10.88 19.60 0.97
N PRO A 294 -10.77 19.30 2.27
CA PRO A 294 -11.11 20.23 3.35
C PRO A 294 -10.02 21.29 3.60
N TYR A 295 -9.37 21.77 2.54
CA TYR A 295 -8.41 22.87 2.59
C TYR A 295 -8.86 23.94 1.58
N GLU A 296 -9.88 24.72 1.94
CA GLU A 296 -10.02 26.11 1.47
C GLU A 296 -9.03 26.93 2.30
N SER A 297 -8.03 27.59 1.70
CA SER A 297 -8.09 28.87 0.97
C SER A 297 -8.55 30.01 1.86
N ASP A 298 -7.64 30.50 2.70
CA ASP A 298 -7.54 31.90 3.12
C ASP A 298 -6.19 32.10 3.81
N PHE A 299 -5.16 32.34 3.01
CA PHE A 299 -3.92 32.93 3.49
C PHE A 299 -3.45 33.96 2.47
N THR A 300 -3.69 35.22 2.77
CA THR A 300 -3.11 36.39 2.08
C THR A 300 -1.91 36.87 2.89
N PRO A 301 -0.67 36.71 2.40
CA PRO A 301 0.43 37.51 2.89
C PRO A 301 0.51 38.79 2.05
N GLU A 302 0.24 39.92 2.69
CA GLU A 302 0.58 41.24 2.17
C GLU A 302 2.12 41.42 2.17
N GLY A 303 2.62 41.86 1.01
CA GLY A 303 3.68 42.84 0.89
C GLY A 303 5.11 42.44 1.27
N LEU A 304 5.91 42.06 0.28
CA LEU A 304 7.28 42.58 0.19
C LEU A 304 7.75 42.66 -1.27
N GLN A 305 8.27 43.84 -1.60
CA GLN A 305 8.73 44.28 -2.91
C GLN A 305 10.04 43.57 -3.34
N GLN A 306 10.06 43.18 -4.61
CA GLN A 306 11.15 43.31 -5.59
C GLN A 306 12.61 43.01 -5.16
N ALA A 307 13.15 41.91 -5.70
CA ALA A 307 14.52 41.85 -6.21
C ALA A 307 14.63 40.76 -7.30
N ASP A 308 15.02 41.24 -8.49
CA ASP A 308 15.75 40.63 -9.60
C ASP A 308 15.45 39.21 -10.13
N SER A 309 15.41 39.20 -11.46
CA SER A 309 15.09 38.11 -12.36
C SER A 309 16.11 36.98 -12.30
N ASP A 310 15.94 36.08 -11.35
CA ASP A 310 16.36 34.71 -11.51
C ASP A 310 15.07 33.89 -11.66
N SER A 311 14.69 33.58 -12.91
CA SER A 311 13.50 32.79 -13.15
C SER A 311 13.72 31.47 -12.43
N GLY A 312 13.06 31.27 -11.29
CA GLY A 312 13.22 30.09 -10.44
C GLY A 312 12.68 28.83 -11.12
N CYS A 313 13.01 28.61 -12.38
CA CYS A 313 12.62 27.54 -13.27
C CYS A 313 13.90 26.89 -13.82
N CYS A 314 13.86 25.58 -14.02
CA CYS A 314 14.92 24.86 -14.71
C CYS A 314 14.99 25.31 -16.18
N SER A 315 16.17 25.72 -16.66
CA SER A 315 16.36 26.18 -18.05
C SER A 315 16.08 25.11 -19.12
N VAL A 316 16.10 23.83 -18.75
CA VAL A 316 15.88 22.71 -19.67
C VAL A 316 14.41 22.31 -19.79
N CYS A 317 13.67 22.27 -18.67
CA CYS A 317 12.29 21.76 -18.66
C CYS A 317 11.24 22.80 -18.24
N GLY A 318 11.64 24.02 -17.87
CA GLY A 318 10.75 25.10 -17.45
C GLY A 318 10.05 24.90 -16.10
N GLN A 319 10.32 23.81 -15.37
CA GLN A 319 9.69 23.55 -14.07
C GLN A 319 10.27 24.43 -12.98
N HIS A 320 9.40 25.00 -12.13
CA HIS A 320 9.80 25.79 -10.96
C HIS A 320 10.68 24.98 -9.99
N LYS A 321 11.89 25.49 -9.72
CA LYS A 321 12.81 25.04 -8.68
C LYS A 321 12.10 25.17 -7.32
N THR A 322 11.96 24.07 -6.59
CA THR A 322 11.40 24.13 -5.22
C THR A 322 12.39 24.87 -4.28
N PRO A 323 11.94 25.39 -3.12
CA PRO A 323 12.79 26.18 -2.20
C PRO A 323 14.11 25.50 -1.77
N PHE A 324 14.20 24.18 -1.90
CA PHE A 324 15.40 23.39 -1.62
C PHE A 324 16.52 23.52 -2.66
N HIS A 325 16.31 24.26 -3.76
CA HIS A 325 17.21 24.31 -4.93
C HIS A 325 17.99 25.61 -5.10
N ILE A 326 17.81 26.60 -4.22
CA ILE A 326 18.29 27.96 -4.49
C ILE A 326 19.78 28.14 -4.10
N ASN A 327 20.37 27.27 -3.27
CA ASN A 327 21.68 27.53 -2.66
C ASN A 327 22.81 26.52 -2.95
N GLU A 328 22.62 25.51 -3.81
CA GLU A 328 23.66 24.50 -4.08
C GLU A 328 23.94 24.37 -5.58
N GLU A 329 24.44 25.44 -6.19
CA GLU A 329 25.10 25.37 -7.49
C GLU A 329 26.62 25.20 -7.29
N ILE A 330 27.03 23.97 -6.99
CA ILE A 330 28.45 23.57 -6.97
C ILE A 330 28.71 22.70 -8.20
N ASP A 331 29.87 22.92 -8.82
CA ASP A 331 30.33 22.44 -10.12
C ASP A 331 30.07 20.94 -10.44
N GLY A 332 29.46 20.71 -11.62
CA GLY A 332 29.76 19.58 -12.50
C GLY A 332 29.11 18.19 -12.20
N PRO A 333 28.24 17.66 -13.08
CA PRO A 333 27.60 16.35 -12.92
C PRO A 333 28.46 15.11 -13.25
N LEU A 334 29.76 15.26 -13.56
CA LEU A 334 30.61 14.15 -14.01
C LEU A 334 31.46 13.49 -12.89
N ALA A 335 31.57 14.08 -11.71
CA ALA A 335 32.40 13.51 -10.63
C ALA A 335 31.76 12.30 -9.90
N TYR A 336 30.48 12.00 -10.14
CA TYR A 336 29.76 10.98 -9.37
C TYR A 336 29.93 9.55 -9.90
N LEU A 337 30.50 9.35 -11.10
CA LEU A 337 30.78 8.02 -11.63
C LEU A 337 32.06 7.39 -11.03
N ASP A 338 32.96 8.19 -10.44
CA ASP A 338 34.24 7.70 -9.91
C ASP A 338 34.26 7.45 -8.39
N LEU A 339 33.24 7.87 -7.63
CA LEU A 339 33.30 7.88 -6.16
C LEU A 339 32.67 6.67 -5.43
N ILE A 340 32.18 5.64 -6.13
CA ILE A 340 31.56 4.44 -5.50
C ILE A 340 32.33 3.14 -5.82
N MET A 341 33.65 3.20 -6.02
CA MET A 341 34.49 2.01 -6.28
C MET A 341 35.67 1.82 -5.30
N LEU A 342 35.57 2.33 -4.06
CA LEU A 342 36.50 1.95 -2.99
C LEU A 342 35.79 1.11 -1.91
N SER A 343 35.38 -0.10 -2.31
CA SER A 343 35.13 -1.17 -1.35
C SER A 343 36.45 -1.82 -0.95
N LYS A 344 36.77 -1.65 0.34
CA LYS A 344 37.71 -2.41 1.18
C LYS A 344 38.50 -3.52 0.47
N ALA A 345 39.74 -3.22 0.12
CA ALA A 345 40.79 -4.23 0.06
C ALA A 345 41.13 -4.65 1.50
N THR A 346 40.59 -5.77 1.96
CA THR A 346 41.16 -6.50 3.10
C THR A 346 42.53 -7.04 2.68
N ARG A 347 43.59 -6.44 3.22
CA ARG A 347 44.93 -7.04 3.23
C ARG A 347 45.02 -7.99 4.43
N HIS A 348 45.45 -9.21 4.11
CA HIS A 348 46.02 -10.30 4.94
C HIS A 348 45.32 -10.73 6.22
#